data_AF-A0A9D7RBF2-F1
#
_entry.id   AF-A0A9D7RBF2-F1
#
_cell.length_a   1.000
_cell.length_b   1.000
_cell.length_c   1.000
_cell.angle_alpha   90.00
_cell.angle_beta   90.00
_cell.angle_gamma   90.00
#
_symmetry.space_group_name_H-M   'P 1'
#
loop_
_entity.id
_entity.type
_entity.pdbx_description
1 polymer ?
#
loop_
_entity_poly.entity_id
_entity_poly.type
_entity_poly.pdbx_seq_one_letter_code
_entity_poly.pdbx_strand_id
1 'polypeptide(L)'
;MRRRVHQLEFDFRQHGGKRKGAGRKPKNAKPGMPHRERSKKKRGEPLLITARLADGLPSLRRGGALKLVLAALSASSDRHGMRIVHYSIQGNHLHLLIEADDRTCLARGMNALLSPLARALNKLWGRKGKVFPERYHDEVITTPTQARNALRYVLQNGKKHGVVAQSSIDPCSSAPVFDGWREQPSIASIPTAAVVAAIAPASTWLLTTGWRSHGLLDIRELAHTKPAGRRRANLAESRGRAASR
;
A
#
# COMPACT_ATOMS: atom_id res chain seq x y z
N MET A 1 56.16 -28.55 36.38
CA MET A 1 54.98 -28.11 37.18
C MET A 1 54.22 -27.08 36.34
N ARG A 2 52.95 -27.34 35.94
CA ARG A 2 52.19 -26.51 34.99
C ARG A 2 51.86 -25.14 35.59
N ARG A 3 52.26 -24.05 34.92
CA ARG A 3 51.93 -22.67 35.29
C ARG A 3 50.43 -22.44 35.05
N ARG A 4 49.63 -22.31 36.11
CA ARG A 4 48.22 -21.90 35.98
C ARG A 4 48.18 -20.47 35.47
N VAL A 5 47.51 -20.27 34.34
CA VAL A 5 47.20 -18.94 33.82
C VAL A 5 45.96 -18.47 34.59
N HIS A 6 46.10 -17.49 35.47
CA HIS A 6 44.93 -16.81 36.05
C HIS A 6 44.32 -15.94 34.95
N GLN A 7 43.16 -16.33 34.45
CA GLN A 7 42.36 -15.50 33.58
C GLN A 7 41.95 -14.26 34.37
N LEU A 8 42.38 -13.08 33.90
CA LEU A 8 41.92 -11.80 34.46
C LEU A 8 40.42 -11.67 34.16
N GLU A 9 39.63 -11.44 35.21
CA GLU A 9 38.22 -11.08 35.05
C GLU A 9 38.16 -9.73 34.31
N PHE A 10 37.54 -9.75 33.13
CA PHE A 10 37.18 -8.52 32.42
C PHE A 10 35.85 -8.02 32.98
N ASP A 11 35.88 -6.86 33.64
CA ASP A 11 34.66 -6.11 33.93
C ASP A 11 34.05 -5.63 32.61
N PHE A 12 33.00 -6.33 32.15
CA PHE A 12 32.20 -5.86 31.03
C PHE A 12 31.43 -4.62 31.45
N ARG A 13 31.97 -3.43 31.14
CA ARG A 13 31.19 -2.19 31.18
C ARG A 13 29.99 -2.34 30.24
N GLN A 14 28.80 -2.51 30.79
CA GLN A 14 27.56 -2.58 30.01
C GLN A 14 27.22 -1.20 29.44
N HIS A 15 27.87 -0.82 28.34
CA HIS A 15 27.47 0.36 27.57
C HIS A 15 26.39 -0.04 26.56
N GLY A 16 25.16 0.43 26.79
CA GLY A 16 24.05 0.27 25.85
C GLY A 16 22.74 -0.30 26.41
N GLY A 17 22.48 -0.21 27.71
CA GLY A 17 21.21 -0.62 28.30
C GLY A 17 20.00 0.17 27.78
N LYS A 18 18.83 -0.49 27.78
CA LYS A 18 17.53 0.12 27.44
C LYS A 18 17.24 1.30 28.37
N ARG A 19 17.43 2.51 27.86
CA ARG A 19 17.03 3.78 28.51
C ARG A 19 15.99 4.50 27.66
N LYS A 20 15.15 5.32 28.30
CA LYS A 20 14.20 6.20 27.60
C LYS A 20 15.01 7.12 26.67
N GLY A 21 14.79 7.01 25.36
CA GLY A 21 15.58 7.73 24.34
C GLY A 21 16.83 7.02 23.81
N ALA A 22 17.04 5.73 24.14
CA ALA A 22 18.07 4.91 23.50
C ALA A 22 17.72 4.59 22.04
N GLY A 23 18.69 4.74 21.14
CA GLY A 23 18.55 4.48 19.71
C GLY A 23 18.96 5.67 18.85
N ARG A 24 19.07 5.44 17.54
CA ARG A 24 19.40 6.49 16.56
C ARG A 24 18.25 7.51 16.53
N LYS A 25 18.55 8.78 16.83
CA LYS A 25 17.58 9.87 16.71
C LYS A 25 16.97 9.88 15.30
N PRO A 26 15.65 10.06 15.15
CA PRO A 26 15.03 10.10 13.83
C PRO A 26 15.62 11.25 13.00
N LYS A 27 15.86 11.01 11.70
CA LYS A 27 16.40 12.05 10.80
C LYS A 27 15.41 13.20 10.54
N ASN A 28 14.12 13.02 10.83
CA ASN A 28 13.04 13.98 10.57
C ASN A 28 12.17 14.17 11.82
N ALA A 29 11.45 15.30 11.91
CA ALA A 29 10.54 15.64 13.01
C ALA A 29 9.44 14.58 13.26
N LYS A 30 9.11 13.78 12.23
CA LYS A 30 8.31 12.54 12.37
C LYS A 30 9.25 11.34 12.20
N PRO A 31 9.27 10.38 13.14
CA PRO A 31 10.01 9.14 12.93
C PRO A 31 9.49 8.45 11.67
N GLY A 32 10.38 8.17 10.73
CA GLY A 32 10.05 7.35 9.57
C GLY A 32 9.55 5.98 10.04
N MET A 33 8.62 5.41 9.29
CA MET A 33 7.95 4.17 9.70
C MET A 33 8.91 3.04 10.14
N PRO A 34 8.61 2.36 11.26
CA PRO A 34 9.42 1.25 11.74
C PRO A 34 9.47 0.10 10.72
N HIS A 35 10.62 -0.58 10.67
CA HIS A 35 10.85 -1.74 9.82
C HIS A 35 9.99 -2.92 10.32
N ARG A 36 8.71 -2.98 9.92
CA ARG A 36 7.89 -4.17 10.12
C ARG A 36 8.20 -5.19 9.03
N GLU A 37 8.39 -6.42 9.44
CA GLU A 37 8.42 -7.55 8.51
C GLU A 37 7.09 -7.60 7.76
N ARG A 38 7.15 -7.66 6.43
CA ARG A 38 5.95 -7.73 5.60
C ARG A 38 5.25 -9.05 5.86
N SER A 39 3.92 -9.05 5.91
CA SER A 39 3.14 -10.29 6.09
C SER A 39 3.55 -11.35 5.06
N LYS A 40 3.61 -12.62 5.46
CA LYS A 40 3.90 -13.71 4.52
C LYS A 40 2.78 -13.73 3.47
N LYS A 41 3.13 -13.46 2.20
CA LYS A 41 2.23 -13.49 1.05
C LYS A 41 2.36 -14.83 0.35
N LYS A 42 1.25 -15.49 0.06
CA LYS A 42 1.20 -16.63 -0.84
C LYS A 42 1.11 -16.16 -2.30
N ARG A 43 1.54 -17.02 -3.22
CA ARG A 43 1.42 -16.76 -4.65
C ARG A 43 -0.03 -16.44 -5.00
N GLY A 44 -0.24 -15.38 -5.78
CA GLY A 44 -1.59 -14.98 -6.21
C GLY A 44 -2.48 -14.32 -5.14
N GLU A 45 -2.04 -14.05 -3.91
CA GLU A 45 -2.86 -13.22 -3.00
C GLU A 45 -2.83 -11.73 -3.43
N PRO A 46 -3.99 -11.08 -3.60
CA PRO A 46 -4.04 -9.65 -3.90
C PRO A 46 -3.55 -8.79 -2.73
N LEU A 47 -3.11 -7.59 -3.04
CA LEU A 47 -2.54 -6.63 -2.10
C LEU A 47 -3.23 -5.27 -2.26
N LEU A 48 -3.67 -4.70 -1.14
CA LEU A 48 -4.00 -3.28 -1.07
C LEU A 48 -2.73 -2.51 -0.70
N ILE A 49 -2.30 -1.61 -1.58
CA ILE A 49 -1.08 -0.83 -1.45
C ILE A 49 -1.39 0.66 -1.30
N THR A 50 -0.62 1.34 -0.44
CA THR A 50 -0.65 2.80 -0.33
C THR A 50 0.76 3.37 -0.43
N ALA A 51 0.98 4.24 -1.40
CA ALA A 51 2.23 4.99 -1.57
C ALA A 51 1.97 6.48 -1.32
N ARG A 52 2.61 7.06 -0.29
CA ARG A 52 2.36 8.44 0.15
C ARG A 52 3.49 9.38 -0.27
N LEU A 53 3.11 10.58 -0.73
CA LEU A 53 4.03 11.66 -1.00
C LEU A 53 4.68 12.19 0.27
N ALA A 54 5.85 12.81 0.14
CA ALA A 54 6.40 13.67 1.17
C ALA A 54 5.45 14.83 1.46
N ASP A 55 5.43 15.28 2.72
CA ASP A 55 4.61 16.40 3.15
C ASP A 55 4.99 17.68 2.37
N GLY A 56 3.99 18.50 2.04
CA GLY A 56 4.17 19.77 1.32
C GLY A 56 4.32 19.67 -0.20
N LEU A 57 4.23 18.47 -0.79
CA LEU A 57 4.29 18.32 -2.25
C LEU A 57 2.95 18.65 -2.94
N PRO A 58 2.99 19.17 -4.19
CA PRO A 58 1.79 19.46 -4.96
C PRO A 58 0.91 18.22 -5.19
N SER A 59 -0.38 18.47 -5.41
CA SER A 59 -1.38 17.41 -5.58
C SER A 59 -1.15 16.56 -6.84
N LEU A 60 -1.23 15.23 -6.69
CA LEU A 60 -1.18 14.28 -7.82
C LEU A 60 -2.43 14.35 -8.72
N ARG A 61 -3.52 14.96 -8.25
CA ARG A 61 -4.79 15.04 -9.00
C ARG A 61 -4.87 16.23 -9.96
N ARG A 62 -3.78 16.98 -10.15
CA ARG A 62 -3.78 18.22 -10.93
C ARG A 62 -2.86 18.15 -12.16
N GLY A 63 -3.37 18.65 -13.29
CA GLY A 63 -2.59 19.00 -14.48
C GLY A 63 -1.56 17.95 -14.90
N GLY A 64 -0.30 18.37 -15.04
CA GLY A 64 0.79 17.50 -15.46
C GLY A 64 1.07 16.33 -14.51
N ALA A 65 0.83 16.47 -13.20
CA ALA A 65 1.10 15.40 -12.24
C ALA A 65 0.17 14.21 -12.47
N LEU A 66 -1.12 14.47 -12.73
CA LEU A 66 -2.10 13.44 -13.06
C LEU A 66 -1.69 12.69 -14.34
N LYS A 67 -1.28 13.42 -15.38
CA LYS A 67 -0.81 12.82 -16.64
C LYS A 67 0.40 11.91 -16.42
N LEU A 68 1.37 12.34 -15.61
CA LEU A 68 2.54 11.53 -15.27
C LEU A 68 2.19 10.27 -14.47
N VAL A 69 1.26 10.37 -13.52
CA VAL A 69 0.79 9.21 -12.76
C VAL A 69 0.11 8.20 -13.67
N LEU A 70 -0.83 8.62 -14.52
CA LEU A 70 -1.53 7.74 -15.46
C LEU A 70 -0.55 7.06 -16.43
N ALA A 71 0.42 7.81 -16.97
CA ALA A 71 1.46 7.23 -17.82
C ALA A 71 2.32 6.19 -17.08
N ALA A 72 2.70 6.46 -15.82
CA ALA A 72 3.48 5.53 -15.02
C ALA A 72 2.69 4.26 -14.65
N LEU A 73 1.39 4.40 -14.34
CA LEU A 73 0.49 3.28 -14.10
C LEU A 73 0.37 2.41 -15.35
N SER A 74 0.18 3.03 -16.52
CA SER A 74 0.07 2.31 -17.79
C SER A 74 1.36 1.59 -18.17
N ALA A 75 2.52 2.23 -18.02
CA ALA A 75 3.81 1.59 -18.25
C ALA A 75 4.11 0.42 -17.31
N SER A 76 3.38 0.31 -16.19
CA SER A 76 3.60 -0.68 -15.13
C SER A 76 2.40 -1.61 -14.88
N SER A 77 1.36 -1.55 -15.70
CA SER A 77 0.06 -2.17 -15.40
C SER A 77 0.11 -3.70 -15.39
N ASP A 78 0.91 -4.33 -16.26
CA ASP A 78 1.27 -5.76 -16.20
C ASP A 78 2.76 -5.94 -16.54
N ARG A 79 3.62 -5.86 -15.54
CA ARG A 79 5.08 -5.92 -15.69
C ARG A 79 5.72 -6.63 -14.52
N HIS A 80 6.82 -7.34 -14.78
CA HIS A 80 7.63 -8.00 -13.75
C HIS A 80 6.86 -9.02 -12.87
N GLY A 81 5.79 -9.63 -13.40
CA GLY A 81 4.91 -10.52 -12.62
C GLY A 81 4.04 -9.77 -11.60
N MET A 82 3.80 -8.47 -11.81
CA MET A 82 2.92 -7.61 -11.03
C MET A 82 1.85 -7.01 -11.94
N ARG A 83 0.60 -7.06 -11.48
CA ARG A 83 -0.57 -6.49 -12.13
C ARG A 83 -1.20 -5.41 -11.27
N ILE A 84 -1.42 -4.24 -11.85
CA ILE A 84 -2.21 -3.17 -11.25
C ILE A 84 -3.66 -3.40 -11.67
N VAL A 85 -4.48 -3.94 -10.78
CA VAL A 85 -5.87 -4.29 -11.09
C VAL A 85 -6.77 -3.06 -10.98
N HIS A 86 -6.62 -2.30 -9.90
CA HIS A 86 -7.35 -1.07 -9.67
C HIS A 86 -6.47 -0.01 -9.01
N TYR A 87 -6.83 1.25 -9.18
CA TYR A 87 -6.14 2.36 -8.54
C TYR A 87 -7.09 3.49 -8.14
N SER A 88 -6.62 4.33 -7.22
CA SER A 88 -7.17 5.65 -6.95
C SER A 88 -6.07 6.64 -6.60
N ILE A 89 -6.08 7.77 -7.30
CA ILE A 89 -5.12 8.85 -7.16
C ILE A 89 -5.71 9.88 -6.21
N GLN A 90 -5.05 10.06 -5.07
CA GLN A 90 -5.42 11.06 -4.07
C GLN A 90 -4.47 12.25 -4.17
N GLY A 91 -4.78 13.34 -3.46
CA GLY A 91 -3.94 14.54 -3.53
C GLY A 91 -2.48 14.26 -3.15
N ASN A 92 -2.25 13.51 -2.07
CA ASN A 92 -0.92 13.24 -1.53
C ASN A 92 -0.57 11.74 -1.44
N HIS A 93 -1.34 10.85 -2.06
CA HIS A 93 -1.04 9.41 -2.06
C HIS A 93 -1.69 8.67 -3.22
N LEU A 94 -1.21 7.46 -3.48
CA LEU A 94 -1.78 6.49 -4.41
C LEU A 94 -2.29 5.29 -3.64
N HIS A 95 -3.51 4.85 -3.96
CA HIS A 95 -4.04 3.55 -3.57
C HIS A 95 -4.02 2.62 -4.77
N LEU A 96 -3.50 1.41 -4.59
CA LEU A 96 -3.40 0.41 -5.64
C LEU A 96 -3.94 -0.92 -5.14
N LEU A 97 -4.69 -1.61 -5.98
CA LEU A 97 -5.03 -3.01 -5.79
C LEU A 97 -4.16 -3.82 -6.76
N ILE A 98 -3.26 -4.62 -6.22
CA ILE A 98 -2.21 -5.28 -7.00
C ILE A 98 -2.28 -6.79 -6.81
N GLU A 99 -2.10 -7.52 -7.90
CA GLU A 99 -1.75 -8.94 -7.86
C GLU A 99 -0.27 -9.08 -8.21
N ALA A 100 0.44 -9.95 -7.51
CA ALA A 100 1.83 -10.24 -7.84
C ALA A 100 2.12 -11.73 -7.60
N ASP A 101 2.98 -12.30 -8.44
CA ASP A 101 3.42 -13.69 -8.31
C ASP A 101 4.08 -13.93 -6.95
N ASP A 102 5.03 -13.06 -6.57
CA ASP A 102 5.70 -13.11 -5.28
C ASP A 102 6.16 -11.73 -4.79
N ARG A 103 6.89 -11.71 -3.67
CA ARG A 103 7.43 -10.48 -3.05
C ARG A 103 8.53 -9.82 -3.88
N THR A 104 9.28 -10.59 -4.67
CA THR A 104 10.34 -10.10 -5.56
C THR A 104 9.74 -9.40 -6.77
N CYS A 105 8.73 -10.01 -7.40
CA CYS A 105 7.91 -9.42 -8.45
C CYS A 105 7.26 -8.11 -7.97
N LEU A 106 6.65 -8.12 -6.78
CA LEU A 106 6.09 -6.91 -6.19
C LEU A 106 7.15 -5.82 -5.97
N ALA A 107 8.31 -6.17 -5.42
CA ALA A 107 9.37 -5.20 -5.17
C ALA A 107 9.89 -4.58 -6.48
N ARG A 108 10.12 -5.40 -7.51
CA ARG A 108 10.54 -4.97 -8.85
C ARG A 108 9.50 -4.09 -9.51
N GLY A 109 8.24 -4.53 -9.55
CA GLY A 109 7.13 -3.77 -10.13
C GLY A 109 6.88 -2.43 -9.43
N MET A 110 6.87 -2.40 -8.10
CA MET A 110 6.70 -1.15 -7.35
C MET A 110 7.89 -0.19 -7.54
N ASN A 111 9.12 -0.70 -7.68
CA ASN A 111 10.27 0.13 -8.00
C ASN A 111 10.20 0.70 -9.42
N ALA A 112 9.77 -0.10 -10.39
CA ALA A 112 9.56 0.30 -11.78
C ALA A 112 8.45 1.35 -11.91
N LEU A 113 7.43 1.29 -11.06
CA LEU A 113 6.37 2.30 -10.98
C LEU A 113 6.84 3.59 -10.30
N LEU A 114 7.31 3.50 -9.05
CA LEU A 114 7.48 4.67 -8.20
C LEU A 114 8.77 5.44 -8.47
N SER A 115 9.86 4.78 -8.88
CA SER A 115 11.15 5.46 -9.05
C SER A 115 11.18 6.39 -10.27
N PRO A 116 10.74 5.96 -11.48
CA PRO A 116 10.64 6.86 -12.63
C PRO A 116 9.60 7.96 -12.39
N LEU A 117 8.45 7.63 -11.79
CA LEU A 117 7.43 8.61 -11.43
C LEU A 117 7.98 9.69 -10.50
N ALA A 118 8.73 9.32 -9.46
CA ALA A 118 9.36 10.29 -8.56
C ALA A 118 10.31 11.24 -9.30
N ARG A 119 11.11 10.74 -10.25
CA ARG A 119 12.01 11.57 -11.07
C ARG A 119 11.22 12.54 -11.96
N ALA A 120 10.16 12.05 -12.60
CA ALA A 120 9.30 12.86 -13.47
C ALA A 120 8.55 13.94 -12.68
N LEU A 121 8.01 13.62 -11.51
CA LEU A 121 7.34 14.59 -10.63
C LEU A 121 8.31 15.66 -10.11
N ASN A 122 9.53 15.27 -9.73
CA ASN A 122 10.56 16.22 -9.36
C ASN A 122 10.89 17.19 -10.50
N LYS A 123 11.06 16.67 -11.73
CA LYS A 123 11.29 17.50 -12.92
C LYS A 123 10.12 18.45 -13.17
N LEU A 124 8.88 17.93 -13.10
CA LEU A 124 7.66 18.74 -13.29
C LEU A 124 7.57 19.89 -12.28
N TRP A 125 7.93 19.63 -11.02
CA TRP A 125 7.86 20.62 -9.95
C TRP A 125 9.16 21.43 -9.76
N GLY A 126 10.11 21.33 -10.68
CA GLY A 126 11.37 22.07 -10.63
C GLY A 126 12.21 21.81 -9.38
N ARG A 127 12.07 20.63 -8.74
CA ARG A 127 12.66 20.33 -7.44
C ARG A 127 13.55 19.09 -7.46
N LYS A 128 14.33 18.94 -6.38
CA LYS A 128 15.12 17.73 -6.07
C LYS A 128 14.68 17.14 -4.73
N GLY A 129 15.04 15.87 -4.48
CA GLY A 129 14.79 15.18 -3.22
C GLY A 129 13.75 14.07 -3.31
N LYS A 130 13.39 13.49 -2.15
CA LYS A 130 12.44 12.38 -2.10
C LYS A 130 11.03 12.85 -2.46
N VAL A 131 10.33 12.05 -3.25
CA VAL A 131 8.89 12.21 -3.55
C VAL A 131 8.07 11.24 -2.73
N PHE A 132 8.50 9.97 -2.68
CA PHE A 132 7.97 8.94 -1.78
C PHE A 132 9.02 8.66 -0.71
N PRO A 133 8.96 9.28 0.48
CA PRO A 133 10.02 9.19 1.47
C PRO A 133 9.98 7.87 2.25
N GLU A 134 8.80 7.30 2.39
CA GLU A 134 8.55 6.04 3.09
C GLU A 134 8.38 4.89 2.12
N ARG A 135 8.57 3.65 2.62
CA ARG A 135 8.14 2.47 1.87
C ARG A 135 6.62 2.50 1.74
N TYR A 136 6.09 1.96 0.65
CA TYR A 136 4.66 1.74 0.54
C TYR A 136 4.17 0.81 1.65
N HIS A 137 2.94 1.03 2.10
CA HIS A 137 2.22 0.08 2.94
C HIS A 137 1.54 -0.95 2.05
N ASP A 138 1.57 -2.20 2.47
CA ASP A 138 0.84 -3.29 1.84
C ASP A 138 0.00 -4.07 2.86
N GLU A 139 -1.21 -4.44 2.45
CA GLU A 139 -2.09 -5.33 3.18
C GLU A 139 -2.50 -6.47 2.26
N VAL A 140 -2.29 -7.71 2.71
CA VAL A 140 -2.65 -8.91 1.95
C VAL A 140 -4.15 -9.17 2.11
N ILE A 141 -4.82 -9.39 0.99
CA ILE A 141 -6.25 -9.70 0.92
C ILE A 141 -6.39 -11.22 0.86
N THR A 142 -7.06 -11.78 1.87
CA THR A 142 -7.15 -13.24 2.05
C THR A 142 -8.58 -13.78 1.97
N THR A 143 -9.58 -12.91 1.93
CA THR A 143 -10.99 -13.30 1.94
C THR A 143 -11.83 -12.50 0.94
N PRO A 144 -12.94 -13.07 0.45
CA PRO A 144 -13.90 -12.35 -0.40
C PRO A 144 -14.41 -11.04 0.20
N THR A 145 -14.71 -11.02 1.50
CA THR A 145 -15.17 -9.81 2.20
C THR A 145 -14.09 -8.73 2.21
N GLN A 146 -12.83 -9.11 2.47
CA GLN A 146 -11.70 -8.17 2.37
C GLN A 146 -11.52 -7.64 0.94
N ALA A 147 -11.68 -8.50 -0.07
CA ALA A 147 -11.59 -8.10 -1.47
C ALA A 147 -12.67 -7.07 -1.84
N ARG A 148 -13.94 -7.32 -1.49
CA ARG A 148 -15.03 -6.35 -1.70
C ARG A 148 -14.77 -5.02 -0.99
N ASN A 149 -14.30 -5.09 0.27
CA ASN A 149 -13.98 -3.90 1.05
C ASN A 149 -12.80 -3.10 0.46
N ALA A 150 -11.78 -3.79 -0.06
CA ALA A 150 -10.65 -3.15 -0.71
C ALA A 150 -11.05 -2.50 -2.04
N LEU A 151 -11.88 -3.16 -2.86
CA LEU A 151 -12.45 -2.58 -4.08
C LEU A 151 -13.24 -1.31 -3.75
N ARG A 152 -14.17 -1.39 -2.81
CA ARG A 152 -14.94 -0.22 -2.35
C ARG A 152 -14.02 0.89 -1.85
N TYR A 153 -13.02 0.55 -1.04
CA TYR A 153 -12.06 1.52 -0.53
C TYR A 153 -11.32 2.22 -1.66
N VAL A 154 -10.70 1.47 -2.58
CA VAL A 154 -9.94 2.05 -3.69
C VAL A 154 -10.84 2.91 -4.59
N LEU A 155 -11.97 2.36 -5.06
CA LEU A 155 -12.81 3.01 -6.06
C LEU A 155 -13.63 4.20 -5.52
N GLN A 156 -13.87 4.25 -4.20
CA GLN A 156 -14.75 5.27 -3.59
C GLN A 156 -14.05 6.20 -2.59
N ASN A 157 -12.72 6.12 -2.45
CA ASN A 157 -11.99 6.94 -1.48
C ASN A 157 -12.14 8.46 -1.73
N GLY A 158 -12.27 8.89 -2.99
CA GLY A 158 -12.46 10.30 -3.35
C GLY A 158 -13.70 10.94 -2.69
N LYS A 159 -14.78 10.15 -2.51
CA LYS A 159 -16.02 10.59 -1.86
C LYS A 159 -15.83 10.80 -0.38
N LYS A 160 -15.14 9.86 0.27
CA LYS A 160 -14.83 9.93 1.69
C LYS A 160 -14.05 11.19 2.06
N HIS A 161 -13.18 11.66 1.17
CA HIS A 161 -12.41 12.89 1.36
C HIS A 161 -13.10 14.15 0.83
N GLY A 162 -14.38 14.06 0.39
CA GLY A 162 -15.16 15.19 -0.10
C GLY A 162 -14.67 15.77 -1.42
N VAL A 163 -13.79 15.07 -2.14
CA VAL A 163 -13.23 15.56 -3.42
C VAL A 163 -14.10 15.16 -4.62
N VAL A 164 -15.03 14.22 -4.41
CA VAL A 164 -15.99 13.72 -5.40
C VAL A 164 -17.36 13.67 -4.73
N ALA A 165 -18.40 14.11 -5.42
CA ALA A 165 -19.77 14.02 -4.93
C ALA A 165 -20.15 12.54 -4.68
N GLN A 166 -20.99 12.29 -3.68
CA GLN A 166 -21.33 10.92 -3.26
C GLN A 166 -21.93 10.08 -4.40
N SER A 167 -22.73 10.70 -5.27
CA SER A 167 -23.36 10.08 -6.43
C SER A 167 -22.48 9.99 -7.68
N SER A 168 -21.24 10.48 -7.64
CA SER A 168 -20.37 10.57 -8.82
C SER A 168 -19.28 9.51 -8.83
N ILE A 169 -18.82 9.12 -10.01
CA ILE A 169 -17.61 8.31 -10.17
C ILE A 169 -16.37 9.19 -10.06
N ASP A 170 -15.33 8.71 -9.38
CA ASP A 170 -14.06 9.43 -9.30
C ASP A 170 -13.24 9.26 -10.60
N PRO A 171 -13.05 10.33 -11.40
CA PRO A 171 -12.28 10.26 -12.65
C PRO A 171 -10.77 10.07 -12.44
N CYS A 172 -10.27 10.26 -11.21
CA CYS A 172 -8.89 10.01 -10.83
C CYS A 172 -8.67 8.58 -10.30
N SER A 173 -9.55 7.65 -10.66
CA SER A 173 -9.50 6.25 -10.24
C SER A 173 -9.86 5.33 -11.40
N SER A 174 -9.72 4.02 -11.20
CA SER A 174 -10.19 3.00 -12.14
C SER A 174 -11.70 2.69 -12.02
N ALA A 175 -12.44 3.41 -11.18
CA ALA A 175 -13.89 3.27 -11.03
C ALA A 175 -14.70 3.37 -12.35
N PRO A 176 -14.33 4.21 -13.33
CA PRO A 176 -15.06 4.38 -14.59
C PRO A 176 -15.16 3.11 -15.45
N VAL A 177 -14.18 2.21 -15.32
CA VAL A 177 -14.09 0.97 -16.11
C VAL A 177 -14.35 -0.26 -15.25
N PHE A 178 -14.77 -0.06 -14.00
CA PHE A 178 -15.08 -1.17 -13.11
C PHE A 178 -16.43 -1.80 -13.51
N ASP A 179 -16.44 -3.11 -13.68
CA ASP A 179 -17.58 -3.90 -14.14
C ASP A 179 -18.49 -4.38 -13.01
N GLY A 180 -18.11 -4.09 -11.76
CA GLY A 180 -18.76 -4.59 -10.56
C GLY A 180 -19.73 -3.61 -9.88
N TRP A 181 -20.20 -2.59 -10.61
CA TRP A 181 -21.21 -1.66 -10.11
C TRP A 181 -22.62 -2.27 -10.15
N ARG A 182 -23.44 -1.99 -9.14
CA ARG A 182 -24.87 -2.35 -9.09
C ARG A 182 -25.65 -1.62 -10.18
N GLU A 183 -25.34 -0.36 -10.39
CA GLU A 183 -25.93 0.52 -11.40
C GLU A 183 -24.82 0.99 -12.33
N GLN A 184 -25.07 1.04 -13.63
CA GLN A 184 -24.07 1.56 -14.56
C GLN A 184 -23.92 3.07 -14.37
N PRO A 185 -22.72 3.55 -14.03
CA PRO A 185 -22.51 4.99 -13.91
C PRO A 185 -22.62 5.66 -15.28
N SER A 186 -23.07 6.92 -15.31
CA SER A 186 -22.92 7.75 -16.50
C SER A 186 -21.45 8.17 -16.66
N ILE A 187 -20.77 7.61 -17.68
CA ILE A 187 -19.30 7.76 -17.88
C ILE A 187 -18.96 8.92 -18.85
N ALA A 188 -19.93 9.77 -19.19
CA ALA A 188 -19.93 10.66 -20.37
C ALA A 188 -18.73 11.63 -20.56
N SER A 189 -17.76 11.71 -19.64
CA SER A 189 -16.63 12.65 -19.73
C SER A 189 -15.28 12.08 -19.26
N ILE A 190 -15.16 10.76 -19.10
CA ILE A 190 -13.94 10.15 -18.57
C ILE A 190 -13.08 9.62 -19.72
N PRO A 191 -11.76 9.88 -19.74
CA PRO A 191 -10.87 9.31 -20.76
C PRO A 191 -10.66 7.80 -20.52
N THR A 192 -11.67 7.01 -20.88
CA THR A 192 -11.77 5.56 -20.66
C THR A 192 -10.52 4.83 -21.15
N ALA A 193 -9.99 5.20 -22.32
CA ALA A 193 -8.79 4.56 -22.89
C ALA A 193 -7.55 4.67 -21.99
N ALA A 194 -7.30 5.85 -21.39
CA ALA A 194 -6.17 6.05 -20.48
C ALA A 194 -6.37 5.27 -19.17
N VAL A 195 -7.62 5.16 -18.70
CA VAL A 195 -7.95 4.37 -17.51
C VAL A 195 -7.76 2.87 -17.77
N VAL A 196 -8.23 2.37 -18.91
CA VAL A 196 -8.04 0.97 -19.34
C VAL A 196 -6.55 0.64 -19.47
N ALA A 197 -5.78 1.50 -20.14
CA ALA A 197 -4.35 1.29 -20.33
C ALA A 197 -3.56 1.29 -19.01
N ALA A 198 -4.09 1.91 -17.95
CA ALA A 198 -3.48 2.03 -16.63
C ALA A 198 -3.77 0.85 -15.69
N ILE A 199 -4.58 -0.12 -16.11
CA ILE A 199 -4.88 -1.33 -15.35
C ILE A 199 -4.63 -2.59 -16.17
N ALA A 200 -4.55 -3.73 -15.49
CA ALA A 200 -4.56 -5.06 -16.06
C ALA A 200 -5.77 -5.84 -15.52
N PRO A 201 -6.34 -6.78 -16.29
CA PRO A 201 -7.39 -7.65 -15.79
C PRO A 201 -6.95 -8.41 -14.52
N ALA A 202 -7.88 -8.57 -13.59
CA ALA A 202 -7.67 -9.44 -12.42
C ALA A 202 -7.50 -10.89 -12.88
N SER A 203 -6.62 -11.63 -12.21
CA SER A 203 -6.40 -13.06 -12.46
C SER A 203 -6.84 -13.95 -11.30
N THR A 204 -6.94 -13.38 -10.09
CA THR A 204 -7.20 -14.17 -8.89
C THR A 204 -8.69 -14.31 -8.64
N TRP A 205 -9.10 -15.50 -8.18
CA TRP A 205 -10.50 -15.75 -7.84
C TRP A 205 -11.08 -14.68 -6.90
N LEU A 206 -10.29 -14.17 -5.94
CA LEU A 206 -10.74 -13.13 -5.01
C LEU A 206 -11.17 -11.83 -5.70
N LEU A 207 -10.47 -11.39 -6.75
CA LEU A 207 -10.75 -10.15 -7.48
C LEU A 207 -11.62 -10.36 -8.72
N THR A 208 -11.68 -11.57 -9.27
CA THR A 208 -12.55 -11.90 -10.42
C THR A 208 -13.94 -12.34 -10.00
N THR A 209 -14.10 -13.16 -8.96
CA THR A 209 -15.40 -13.79 -8.66
C THR A 209 -15.76 -13.74 -7.18
N GLY A 210 -14.82 -14.11 -6.30
CA GLY A 210 -15.08 -14.33 -4.88
C GLY A 210 -15.76 -13.15 -4.21
N TRP A 211 -15.28 -11.92 -4.44
CA TRP A 211 -15.86 -10.72 -3.83
C TRP A 211 -17.34 -10.50 -4.20
N ARG A 212 -17.78 -10.97 -5.38
CA ARG A 212 -19.16 -10.77 -5.89
C ARG A 212 -20.20 -11.49 -5.04
N SER A 213 -19.82 -12.54 -4.32
CA SER A 213 -20.70 -13.23 -3.35
C SER A 213 -21.19 -12.32 -2.22
N HIS A 214 -20.54 -11.18 -1.99
CA HIS A 214 -20.93 -10.17 -1.01
C HIS A 214 -21.70 -8.99 -1.64
N GLY A 215 -22.18 -9.14 -2.88
CA GLY A 215 -22.96 -8.15 -3.62
C GLY A 215 -22.11 -7.14 -4.39
N LEU A 216 -22.67 -6.62 -5.48
CA LEU A 216 -22.08 -5.56 -6.29
C LEU A 216 -21.91 -4.26 -5.48
N LEU A 217 -21.03 -3.37 -5.94
CA LEU A 217 -20.81 -2.08 -5.29
C LEU A 217 -21.89 -1.08 -5.70
N ASP A 218 -22.43 -0.37 -4.72
CA ASP A 218 -23.31 0.77 -4.99
C ASP A 218 -22.47 2.04 -5.13
N ILE A 219 -22.81 2.90 -6.11
CA ILE A 219 -22.14 4.18 -6.32
C ILE A 219 -22.29 5.07 -5.08
N ARG A 220 -23.35 4.96 -4.30
CA ARG A 220 -23.55 5.77 -3.10
C ARG A 220 -22.90 5.14 -1.86
N GLU A 221 -22.33 3.93 -1.97
CA GLU A 221 -21.75 3.21 -0.84
C GLU A 221 -20.45 3.88 -0.35
N LEU A 222 -20.46 4.38 0.89
CA LEU A 222 -19.26 4.98 1.46
C LEU A 222 -18.22 3.92 1.86
N ALA A 223 -16.98 4.17 1.47
CA ALA A 223 -15.84 3.39 1.93
C ALA A 223 -15.68 3.50 3.45
N HIS A 224 -15.62 2.36 4.14
CA HIS A 224 -15.27 2.33 5.56
C HIS A 224 -13.80 2.77 5.75
N THR A 225 -13.42 3.13 6.98
CA THR A 225 -11.99 3.27 7.36
C THR A 225 -11.20 2.02 6.95
N LYS A 226 -9.93 2.20 6.55
CA LYS A 226 -9.05 1.08 6.18
C LYS A 226 -9.26 -0.07 7.17
N PRO A 227 -9.44 -1.32 6.71
CA PRO A 227 -9.53 -2.44 7.64
C PRO A 227 -8.30 -2.38 8.55
N ALA A 228 -8.53 -2.19 9.85
CA ALA A 228 -7.46 -2.32 10.81
C ALA A 228 -7.02 -3.78 10.73
N GLY A 229 -5.85 -4.04 10.16
CA GLY A 229 -5.31 -5.39 10.06
C GLY A 229 -5.44 -6.07 11.42
N ARG A 230 -6.17 -7.20 11.47
CA ARG A 230 -6.36 -7.98 12.69
C ARG A 230 -4.99 -8.21 13.32
N ARG A 231 -4.76 -7.65 14.51
CA ARG A 231 -3.68 -8.10 15.40
C ARG A 231 -3.95 -9.57 15.68
N ARG A 232 -3.22 -10.49 15.05
CA ARG A 232 -3.04 -11.82 15.63
C ARG A 232 -2.22 -11.62 16.90
N ALA A 233 -2.92 -11.48 18.03
CA ALA A 233 -2.32 -11.74 19.32
C ALA A 233 -2.05 -13.25 19.35
N ASN A 234 -0.78 -13.64 19.27
CA ASN A 234 -0.38 -14.99 19.65
C ASN A 234 -0.59 -15.08 21.16
N LEU A 235 -1.71 -15.68 21.57
CA LEU A 235 -1.90 -16.18 22.92
C LEU A 235 -1.37 -17.62 22.95
N ALA A 236 -0.07 -17.76 23.14
CA ALA A 236 0.54 -19.03 23.52
C ALA A 236 1.76 -18.72 24.39
N GLU A 237 1.86 -19.43 25.51
CA GLU A 237 2.89 -19.38 26.56
C GLU A 237 2.67 -18.44 27.76
N SER A 238 1.70 -18.82 28.59
CA SER A 238 1.87 -18.75 30.06
C SER A 238 1.03 -19.82 30.76
N ARG A 239 1.38 -21.10 30.58
CA ARG A 239 0.98 -22.16 31.50
C ARG A 239 2.19 -23.00 31.88
N GLY A 240 2.59 -22.88 33.15
CA GLY A 240 3.14 -23.98 33.92
C GLY A 240 4.66 -24.12 33.96
N ARG A 241 5.31 -23.39 34.86
CA ARG A 241 6.42 -23.89 35.69
C ARG A 241 6.62 -22.95 36.88
N ALA A 242 5.73 -23.07 37.86
CA ALA A 242 6.07 -22.77 39.25
C ALA A 242 6.41 -24.12 39.89
N ALA A 243 7.68 -24.30 40.23
CA ALA A 243 8.14 -25.37 41.09
C ALA A 243 8.63 -24.73 42.40
N SER A 244 8.25 -25.36 43.50
CA SER A 244 8.94 -25.38 44.80
C SER A 244 9.24 -24.04 45.48
N ARG A 245 8.46 -23.72 46.51
CA ARG A 245 8.90 -23.72 47.90
C ARG A 245 7.70 -23.96 48.81
#